data_AF-A0A818IXZ0-F1
#
_entry.id   AF-A0A818IXZ0-F1
#
_cell.length_a   1.000
_cell.length_b   1.000
_cell.length_c   1.000
_cell.angle_alpha   90.00
_cell.angle_beta   90.00
_cell.angle_gamma   90.00
#
_symmetry.space_group_name_H-M   'P 1'
#
loop_
_entity.id
_entity.type
_entity.pdbx_description
1 polymer ?
#
loop_
_entity_poly.entity_id
_entity_poly.type
_entity_poly.pdbx_seq_one_letter_code
_entity_poly.pdbx_strand_id
1 'polypeptide(L)' 'MGCKRCIEVGTFTSYTALTIALALPSDGQLIACDITDQYVRQDIWKKAGVSDKITLKIGSAIELGR' A
#
# COMPACT_ATOMS: atom_id res chain seq x y z
N MET A 1 1.59 12.02 17.37
CA MET A 1 2.82 11.24 17.09
C MET A 1 2.42 9.95 16.40
N GLY A 2 3.03 9.57 15.27
CA GLY A 2 2.69 8.35 14.48
C GLY A 2 3.36 8.33 13.09
N CYS A 3 3.45 7.16 12.41
CA CYS A 3 3.93 7.07 11.01
C CYS A 3 3.02 7.90 10.10
N LYS A 4 3.62 8.69 9.20
CA LYS A 4 2.90 9.35 8.10
C LYS A 4 3.28 8.82 6.71
N ARG A 5 4.46 8.23 6.58
CA ARG A 5 4.97 7.69 5.32
C ARG A 5 5.54 6.32 5.59
N CYS A 6 4.94 5.32 4.99
CA CYS A 6 5.29 3.92 5.18
C CYS A 6 5.49 3.28 3.78
N ILE A 7 6.36 2.28 3.69
CA ILE A 7 6.58 1.48 2.47
C ILE A 7 6.39 0.00 2.82
N GLU A 8 5.70 -0.72 1.95
CA GLU A 8 5.52 -2.17 2.03
C GLU A 8 6.14 -2.81 0.80
N VAL A 9 6.97 -3.83 1.01
CA VAL A 9 7.59 -4.63 -0.06
C VAL A 9 7.00 -6.03 0.00
N GLY A 10 6.20 -6.39 -0.99
CA GLY A 10 5.37 -7.59 -1.02
C GLY A 10 3.96 -7.31 -0.50
N THR A 11 3.02 -7.05 -1.42
CA THR A 11 1.63 -6.66 -1.11
C THR A 11 0.66 -7.84 -1.19
N PHE A 12 0.92 -8.80 -2.09
CA PHE A 12 0.12 -9.99 -2.37
C PHE A 12 -1.39 -9.69 -2.33
N THR A 13 -2.16 -10.28 -1.42
CA THR A 13 -3.62 -10.12 -1.31
C THR A 13 -4.07 -8.90 -0.50
N SER A 14 -3.17 -7.94 -0.25
CA SER A 14 -3.46 -6.60 0.29
C SER A 14 -3.85 -6.51 1.76
N TYR A 15 -3.68 -7.58 2.55
CA TYR A 15 -4.01 -7.56 3.99
C TYR A 15 -3.14 -6.59 4.79
N THR A 16 -1.82 -6.68 4.63
CA THR A 16 -0.87 -5.82 5.35
C THR A 16 -1.00 -4.37 4.88
N ALA A 17 -1.08 -4.13 3.57
CA ALA A 17 -1.35 -2.80 3.00
C ALA A 17 -2.60 -2.13 3.58
N LEU A 18 -3.71 -2.87 3.67
CA LEU A 18 -4.94 -2.39 4.27
C LEU A 18 -4.73 -2.02 5.75
N THR A 19 -4.10 -2.91 6.51
CA THR A 19 -3.85 -2.72 7.95
C THR A 19 -3.00 -1.46 8.20
N ILE A 20 -1.94 -1.26 7.42
CA ILE A 20 -1.10 -0.07 7.50
C ILE A 20 -1.93 1.18 7.16
N ALA A 21 -2.68 1.18 6.06
CA ALA A 21 -3.45 2.34 5.62
C ALA A 21 -4.58 2.75 6.59
N LEU A 22 -5.17 1.79 7.31
CA LEU A 22 -6.13 2.04 8.39
C LEU A 22 -5.48 2.70 9.61
N ALA A 23 -4.23 2.35 9.93
CA ALA A 23 -3.48 2.91 11.05
C ALA A 23 -2.89 4.31 10.75
N LEU A 24 -2.68 4.63 9.47
CA LEU A 24 -2.17 5.93 9.05
C LEU A 24 -3.18 7.06 9.31
N PRO A 25 -2.73 8.29 9.65
CA PRO A 25 -3.60 9.46 9.71
C PRO A 25 -4.22 9.77 8.33
N SER A 26 -5.16 10.72 8.27
CA SER A 26 -5.82 11.12 7.02
C SER A 26 -4.84 11.63 5.96
N ASP A 27 -3.75 12.27 6.39
CA ASP A 27 -2.65 12.76 5.53
C ASP A 27 -1.50 11.74 5.37
N GLY A 28 -1.71 10.50 5.82
CA GLY A 28 -0.71 9.45 5.69
C GLY A 28 -0.67 8.84 4.29
N GLN A 29 0.51 8.33 3.93
CA GLN A 29 0.79 7.73 2.62
C GLN A 29 1.53 6.39 2.78
N LEU A 30 1.11 5.41 2.00
CA LEU A 30 1.70 4.09 1.86
C LEU A 30 2.09 3.86 0.40
N ILE A 31 3.36 3.54 0.16
CA ILE A 31 3.78 2.92 -1.11
C ILE A 31 3.73 1.41 -0.91
N ALA A 32 2.84 0.73 -1.63
CA ALA A 32 2.75 -0.73 -1.66
C ALA A 32 3.46 -1.23 -2.92
N CYS A 33 4.48 -2.05 -2.77
CA CYS A 33 5.26 -2.62 -3.87
C CYS A 33 4.97 -4.11 -4.02
N ASP A 34 4.83 -4.57 -5.26
CA ASP A 34 4.83 -5.99 -5.59
C ASP A 34 5.41 -6.21 -6.99
N ILE A 35 5.83 -7.44 -7.29
CA ILE A 35 6.33 -7.80 -8.64
C ILE A 35 5.18 -8.01 -9.63
N THR A 36 3.95 -8.24 -9.15
CA THR A 36 2.74 -8.45 -9.96
C THR A 36 1.51 -7.93 -9.22
N ASP A 37 0.51 -7.46 -9.96
CA ASP A 37 -0.79 -7.05 -9.40
C ASP A 37 -1.83 -8.18 -9.41
N GLN A 38 -1.51 -9.36 -9.96
CA GLN A 38 -2.43 -10.48 -10.14
C GLN A 38 -3.21 -10.86 -8.87
N TYR A 39 -2.58 -10.71 -7.71
CA TYR A 39 -3.17 -11.07 -6.42
C TYR A 39 -3.64 -9.87 -5.61
N VAL A 40 -3.30 -8.64 -6.04
CA VAL A 40 -3.55 -7.41 -5.30
C VAL A 40 -5.03 -7.07 -5.34
N ARG A 41 -5.61 -6.92 -4.15
CA ARG A 41 -7.04 -6.68 -3.95
C ARG A 41 -7.31 -5.20 -3.70
N GLN A 42 -7.08 -4.37 -4.71
CA GLN A 42 -7.34 -2.92 -4.63
C GLN A 42 -8.82 -2.59 -4.33
N ASP A 43 -9.75 -3.49 -4.68
CA ASP A 43 -11.16 -3.33 -4.35
C ASP A 43 -11.43 -3.29 -2.84
N ILE A 44 -10.59 -3.97 -2.03
CA ILE A 44 -10.69 -3.96 -0.57
C ILE A 44 -10.31 -2.58 -0.02
N TRP A 45 -9.29 -1.93 -0.59
CA TRP A 45 -8.91 -0.57 -0.21
C TRP A 45 -10.03 0.44 -0.49
N LYS A 46 -10.70 0.29 -1.63
CA LYS A 46 -11.86 1.12 -2.00
C LYS A 46 -13.01 0.92 -1.03
N LYS A 47 -13.36 -0.34 -0.72
CA LYS A 47 -14.42 -0.67 0.24
C LYS A 47 -14.14 -0.15 1.65
N ALA A 48 -12.86 -0.12 2.04
CA ALA A 48 -12.43 0.41 3.33
C ALA A 48 -12.24 1.94 3.35
N GLY A 49 -12.37 2.63 2.20
CA GLY A 49 -12.20 4.08 2.11
C GLY A 49 -10.78 4.58 2.34
N VAL A 50 -9.76 3.75 2.09
CA VAL A 50 -8.34 4.09 2.31
C VAL A 50 -7.50 4.18 1.04
N SER A 51 -8.12 4.02 -0.14
CA SER A 51 -7.42 4.04 -1.43
C SER A 51 -6.55 5.28 -1.64
N ASP A 52 -7.00 6.45 -1.18
CA ASP A 52 -6.28 7.72 -1.36
C ASP A 52 -4.96 7.79 -0.56
N LYS A 53 -4.77 6.86 0.38
CA LYS A 53 -3.52 6.71 1.14
C LYS A 53 -2.55 5.73 0.51
N ILE A 54 -2.95 4.94 -0.48
CA ILE A 54 -2.15 3.80 -0.99
C ILE A 54 -1.78 4.03 -2.46
N THR A 55 -0.49 4.05 -2.74
CA THR A 55 0.05 4.01 -4.11
C THR A 55 0.63 2.63 -4.37
N LEU A 56 0.01 1.87 -5.27
CA LEU A 56 0.55 0.59 -5.74
C LEU A 56 1.63 0.84 -6.81
N LYS A 57 2.80 0.23 -6.63
CA LYS A 57 3.87 0.19 -7.63
C LYS A 57 4.19 -1.26 -7.99
N ILE A 58 4.18 -1.56 -9.29
CA ILE A 58 4.51 -2.90 -9.81
C ILE A 58 5.91 -2.91 -10.40
N GLY A 59 6.72 -3.85 -9.94
CA GLY A 59 8.12 -4.01 -10.35
C GLY A 59 9.00 -4.49 -9.19
N SER A 60 10.28 -4.71 -9.48
CA SER A 60 11.26 -4.99 -8.43
C SER A 60 11.35 -3.80 -7.46
N ALA A 61 11.25 -4.04 -6.16
CA ALA A 61 11.30 -2.97 -5.16
C ALA A 61 12.59 -2.15 -5.23
N ILE A 62 13.71 -2.76 -5.66
CA ILE A 62 14.99 -2.07 -5.86
C ILE A 62 14.91 -1.04 -6.98
N GLU A 63 14.13 -1.30 -8.03
CA GLU A 63 13.96 -0.39 -9.17
C GLU A 63 12.98 0.74 -8.86
N LEU A 64 11.92 0.43 -8.08
CA LEU A 64 10.86 1.36 -7.72
C LEU A 64 11.25 2.43 -6.68
N GLY A 65 12.33 2.18 -5.94
CA GLY A 65 12.89 3.06 -4.91
C GLY A 65 13.92 4.07 -5.43
N ARG A 66 14.14 4.13 -6.75
CA ARG A 66 14.99 5.13 -7.40
C ARG A 66 14.24 6.42 -7.68
#